data_AF-W6KCY2-F1
#
_entry.id   AF-W6KCY2-F1
#
_cell.length_a   1.000
_cell.length_b   1.000
_cell.length_c   1.000
_cell.angle_alpha   90.00
_cell.angle_beta   90.00
_cell.angle_gamma   90.00
#
_symmetry.space_group_name_H-M   'P 1'
#
loop_
_entity.id
_entity.type
_entity.pdbx_description
1 polymer ?
#
loop_
_entity_poly.entity_id
_entity_poly.type
_entity_poly.pdbx_seq_one_letter_code
_entity_poly.pdbx_strand_id
1 'polypeptide(L)' 'MENLLLQVEVPKMYNVRLAPLTSTFIEPHGKLLQKAEVDVGGDANNFLDVILHVKLLYSVNGESREDEFQI' A
#
# COMPACT_ATOMS: atom_id res chain seq x y z
N MET A 1 -2.43 -9.86 12.71
CA MET A 1 -2.87 -9.97 11.30
C MET A 1 -1.89 -10.90 10.61
N GLU A 2 -2.41 -11.78 9.76
CA GLU A 2 -1.66 -12.83 9.08
C GLU A 2 -1.90 -12.75 7.57
N ASN A 3 -1.03 -13.39 6.78
CA ASN A 3 -1.16 -13.48 5.32
C ASN A 3 -1.37 -12.12 4.63
N LEU A 4 -0.72 -11.08 5.17
CA LEU A 4 -0.88 -9.73 4.67
C LEU A 4 -0.36 -9.61 3.24
N LEU A 5 -1.23 -9.12 2.36
CA LEU A 5 -0.92 -8.66 1.02
C LEU A 5 -1.35 -7.21 0.90
N LEU A 6 -0.47 -6.40 0.32
CA LEU A 6 -0.71 -4.99 0.02
C LEU A 6 -0.67 -4.80 -1.48
N GLN A 7 -1.69 -4.14 -2.01
CA GLN A 7 -1.74 -3.70 -3.40
C GLN A 7 -1.90 -2.18 -3.41
N VAL A 8 -1.17 -1.52 -4.30
CA VAL A 8 -1.22 -0.07 -4.46
C VAL A 8 -1.36 0.26 -5.93
N GLU A 9 -2.29 1.15 -6.22
CA GLU A 9 -2.56 1.67 -7.54
C GLU A 9 -2.46 3.20 -7.53
N VAL A 10 -2.03 3.75 -8.66
CA VAL A 10 -1.94 5.18 -8.91
C VAL A 10 -2.60 5.49 -10.26
N PRO A 11 -3.02 6.74 -10.52
CA PRO A 11 -3.50 7.14 -11.84
C PRO A 11 -2.51 6.74 -12.94
N LYS A 12 -3.04 6.35 -14.12
CA LYS A 12 -2.25 5.76 -15.24
C LYS A 12 -1.07 6.59 -15.72
N MET A 13 -1.06 7.89 -15.45
CA MET A 13 0.03 8.79 -15.81
C MET A 13 1.26 8.67 -14.90
N TYR A 14 1.12 8.00 -13.77
CA TYR A 14 2.18 7.79 -12.79
C TYR A 14 2.59 6.32 -12.74
N ASN A 15 3.80 6.07 -12.25
CA ASN A 15 4.26 4.73 -11.94
C ASN A 15 4.48 4.61 -10.44
N VAL A 16 4.06 3.49 -9.85
CA VAL A 16 4.30 3.18 -8.44
C VAL A 16 5.22 1.97 -8.32
N ARG A 17 6.18 2.05 -7.40
CA ARG A 17 7.05 0.95 -7.01
C ARG A 17 6.88 0.70 -5.53
N LEU A 18 6.47 -0.52 -5.19
CA LEU A 18 6.43 -0.98 -3.81
C LEU A 18 7.75 -1.68 -3.48
N ALA A 19 8.35 -1.31 -2.36
CA ALA A 19 9.40 -2.14 -1.78
C ALA A 19 8.83 -3.53 -1.43
N PRO A 20 9.65 -4.60 -1.40
CA PRO A 20 9.19 -5.88 -0.89
C PRO A 20 8.69 -5.76 0.55
N LEU A 21 7.57 -6.43 0.86
CA LEU A 21 7.07 -6.55 2.23
C LEU A 21 8.13 -7.24 3.10
N THR A 22 8.51 -6.62 4.21
CA THR A 22 9.49 -7.19 5.15
C THR A 22 8.90 -8.34 5.98
N SER A 23 7.57 -8.42 6.06
CA SER A 23 6.81 -9.46 6.74
C SER A 23 5.38 -9.48 6.21
N THR A 24 4.76 -10.67 6.20
CA THR A 24 3.32 -10.86 5.94
C THR A 24 2.52 -11.06 7.24
N PHE A 25 3.20 -10.98 8.39
CA PHE A 25 2.63 -11.14 9.72
C PHE A 25 2.86 -9.87 10.55
N ILE A 26 1.80 -9.44 11.24
CA ILE A 26 1.84 -8.34 12.21
C ILE A 26 1.30 -8.88 13.54
N GLU A 27 2.16 -8.85 14.56
CA GLU A 27 1.82 -9.22 15.94
C GLU A 27 0.67 -8.36 16.49
N PRO A 28 -0.07 -8.85 17.51
CA PRO A 28 -1.03 -8.01 18.23
C PRO A 28 -0.39 -6.71 18.71
N HIS A 29 -0.99 -5.57 18.38
CA HIS A 29 -0.46 -4.22 18.66
C HIS A 29 0.87 -3.87 17.96
N GLY A 30 1.34 -4.74 17.06
CA GLY A 30 2.51 -4.50 16.20
C GLY A 30 2.23 -3.47 15.10
N LYS A 31 3.29 -3.09 14.41
CA LYS A 31 3.23 -2.17 13.26
C LYS A 31 4.05 -2.71 12.10
N LEU A 32 3.63 -2.39 10.88
CA LEU A 32 4.38 -2.63 9.66
C LEU A 32 4.66 -1.29 8.99
N LEU A 33 5.90 -1.12 8.53
CA LEU A 33 6.28 0.02 7.70
C LEU A 33 6.49 -0.47 6.27
N GLN A 34 5.72 0.09 5.34
CA GLN A 34 5.86 -0.20 3.92
C GLN A 34 6.27 1.08 3.17
N LYS A 35 7.28 0.97 2.31
CA LYS A 35 7.70 2.07 1.44
C LYS A 35 7.08 1.91 0.05
N ALA A 36 6.52 3.00 -0.46
CA ALA A 36 6.09 3.14 -1.84
C ALA A 36 6.78 4.36 -2.45
N GLU A 37 7.23 4.24 -3.69
CA GLU A 37 7.83 5.32 -4.47
C GLU A 37 6.98 5.57 -5.71
N VAL A 38 6.45 6.79 -5.83
CA VAL A 38 5.69 7.21 -7.00
C VAL A 38 6.59 8.08 -7.87
N ASP A 39 6.77 7.69 -9.12
CA ASP A 39 7.43 8.52 -10.13
C ASP A 39 6.40 9.47 -10.73
N VAL A 40 6.56 10.75 -10.44
CA VAL A 40 5.65 11.83 -10.85
C VAL A 40 6.10 12.55 -12.12
N GLY A 41 7.21 12.11 -12.74
CA GLY A 41 7.86 12.85 -13.80
C GLY A 41 8.38 14.22 -13.31
N GLY A 42 9.17 14.90 -14.14
CA GLY A 42 9.82 16.16 -13.74
C GLY A 42 8.89 17.35 -13.46
N ASP A 43 7.57 17.15 -13.43
CA ASP A 43 6.59 18.21 -13.18
C ASP A 43 6.12 18.17 -11.71
N ALA A 44 6.92 18.79 -10.85
CA ALA A 44 6.67 18.87 -9.41
C ALA A 44 5.34 19.55 -9.05
N ASN A 45 4.73 20.29 -9.99
CA ASN A 45 3.42 20.92 -9.79
C ASN A 45 2.25 19.91 -9.84
N ASN A 46 2.45 18.73 -10.45
CA ASN A 46 1.43 17.67 -10.52
C ASN A 46 1.50 16.69 -9.34
N PHE A 47 2.37 16.91 -8.35
CA PHE A 47 2.46 16.06 -7.16
C PHE A 47 1.19 16.11 -6.31
N LEU A 48 0.49 17.26 -6.31
CA LEU A 48 -0.73 17.48 -5.52
C LEU A 48 -1.92 16.62 -5.98
N ASP A 49 -1.87 16.07 -7.19
CA ASP A 49 -2.94 15.24 -7.78
C ASP A 49 -2.65 13.72 -7.67
N VAL A 50 -1.54 13.34 -7.03
CA VAL A 50 -1.22 11.92 -6.85
C VAL A 50 -2.08 11.35 -5.73
N ILE A 51 -3.14 10.64 -6.11
CA ILE A 51 -3.96 9.83 -5.19
C ILE A 51 -3.46 8.38 -5.24
N LEU A 52 -3.12 7.81 -4.09
CA LEU A 52 -2.76 6.40 -3.97
C LEU A 52 -3.99 5.62 -3.50
N HIS A 53 -4.43 4.67 -4.32
CA HIS A 53 -5.44 3.68 -3.93
C HIS A 53 -4.73 2.49 -3.31
N VAL A 54 -5.07 2.18 -2.06
CA VAL A 54 -4.43 1.10 -1.31
C VAL A 54 -5.47 0.05 -0.94
N LYS A 55 -5.16 -1.20 -1.27
CA LYS A 55 -5.96 -2.37 -0.89
C LYS A 55 -5.13 -3.29 0.01
N LEU A 56 -5.69 -3.64 1.15
CA LEU A 56 -5.15 -4.59 2.12
C LEU A 56 -5.97 -5.87 2.09
N LEU A 57 -5.30 -7.00 1.98
CA LEU A 57 -5.88 -8.33 2.10
C LEU A 57 -5.13 -9.05 3.22
N TYR A 58 -5.83 -9.54 4.23
CA TYR A 58 -5.20 -10.17 5.39
C TYR A 58 -6.16 -11.12 6.11
N SER A 59 -5.66 -11.85 7.09
CA SER A 59 -6.46 -12.68 7.99
C SER A 59 -6.31 -12.25 9.45
N VAL A 60 -7.37 -12.42 10.24
CA VAL A 60 -7.36 -12.29 11.70
C VAL A 60 -8.07 -13.50 12.29
N ASN A 61 -7.35 -14.26 13.12
CA ASN A 61 -7.87 -15.50 13.73
C ASN A 61 -8.42 -16.49 12.68
N GLY A 62 -7.74 -16.60 11.53
CA GLY A 62 -8.15 -17.47 10.43
C GLY A 62 -9.25 -16.91 9.51
N GLU A 63 -9.86 -15.77 9.84
CA GLU A 63 -10.87 -15.13 8.98
C GLU A 63 -10.24 -14.12 8.02
N SER A 64 -10.50 -14.26 6.72
CA SER A 64 -10.06 -13.31 5.70
C SER A 64 -10.79 -11.97 5.81
N ARG A 65 -10.05 -10.90 5.59
CA ARG A 65 -10.49 -9.51 5.62
C ARG A 65 -9.88 -8.74 4.47
N GLU A 66 -10.59 -7.69 4.09
CA GLU A 66 -10.21 -6.77 3.03
C GLU A 66 -10.51 -5.34 3.49
N ASP A 67 -9.56 -4.43 3.31
CA ASP A 67 -9.74 -3.00 3.56
C ASP A 67 -9.20 -2.20 2.37
N GLU A 68 -9.90 -1.12 2.00
CA GLU A 68 -9.50 -0.21 0.92
C GLU A 68 -9.53 1.24 1.40
N PHE A 69 -8.52 2.04 1.04
CA PHE A 69 -8.46 3.46 1.37
C PHE A 69 -7.63 4.24 0.35
N GLN A 70 -7.75 5.56 0.39
CA GLN A 70 -7.02 6.51 -0.44
C GLN A 70 -6.12 7.39 0.43
N ILE A 71 -4.89 7.64 -0.04
CA ILE A 71 -3.92 8.58 0.57
C ILE A 71 -3.54 9.62 -0.47
#